data_AF-A0A432SPI1-F1
#
_entry.id   AF-A0A432SPI1-F1
#
_cell.length_a   1.000
_cell.length_b   1.000
_cell.length_c   1.000
_cell.angle_alpha   90.00
_cell.angle_beta   90.00
_cell.angle_gamma   90.00
#
_symmetry.space_group_name_H-M   'P 1'
#
loop_
_entity.id
_entity.type
_entity.pdbx_description
1 polymer ?
#
loop_
_entity_poly.entity_id
_entity_poly.type
_entity_poly.pdbx_seq_one_letter_code
_entity_poly.pdbx_strand_id
1 'polypeptide(L)' 'MTKDIKKAVLAYSGGLDTSIILKWLQDEYNCEVVTFTADLGQGEEVEPARQKAL' A
#
# COMPACT_ATOMS: atom_id res chain seq x y z
N MET A 1 -4.09 14.34 -22.02
CA MET A 1 -3.02 14.47 -21.01
C MET A 1 -3.40 13.59 -19.84
N THR A 2 -2.59 12.58 -19.53
CA THR A 2 -2.75 11.76 -18.33
C THR A 2 -2.60 12.67 -17.12
N LYS A 3 -3.57 12.64 -16.20
CA LYS A 3 -3.50 13.42 -14.95
C LYS A 3 -2.26 13.00 -14.18
N ASP A 4 -1.49 13.97 -13.74
CA ASP A 4 -0.36 13.77 -12.84
C ASP A 4 -0.88 13.28 -11.47
N ILE A 5 -0.65 12.01 -11.16
CA ILE A 5 -1.14 11.39 -9.93
C ILE A 5 -0.16 11.74 -8.82
N LYS A 6 -0.58 12.63 -7.90
CA LYS A 6 0.28 13.07 -6.80
C LYS A 6 0.17 12.18 -5.56
N LYS A 7 -0.96 11.51 -5.37
CA LYS A 7 -1.27 10.73 -4.17
C LYS A 7 -2.22 9.58 -4.45
N ALA A 8 -1.96 8.43 -3.85
CA ALA A 8 -2.82 7.24 -3.92
C ALA A 8 -3.04 6.64 -2.51
N VAL A 9 -4.20 6.03 -2.31
CA VAL A 9 -4.47 5.19 -1.14
C VAL A 9 -4.52 3.74 -1.60
N LEU A 10 -3.68 2.89 -1.01
CA LEU A 10 -3.60 1.47 -1.34
C LEU A 10 -4.20 0.65 -0.20
N ALA A 11 -5.23 -0.15 -0.52
CA ALA A 11 -5.67 -1.22 0.37
C ALA A 11 -4.55 -2.27 0.45
N TYR A 12 -3.88 -2.33 1.59
CA TYR A 12 -2.64 -3.06 1.78
C TYR A 12 -2.85 -4.19 2.78
N SER A 13 -2.62 -5.43 2.32
CA SER A 13 -2.82 -6.64 3.14
C SER A 13 -1.53 -7.14 3.81
N GLY A 14 -0.36 -6.60 3.48
CA GLY A 14 0.92 -7.17 3.89
C GLY A 14 1.42 -8.34 3.01
N GLY A 15 0.56 -8.85 2.12
CA GLY A 15 0.90 -9.90 1.16
C GLY A 15 1.97 -9.49 0.15
N LEU A 16 2.50 -10.47 -0.59
CA LEU A 16 3.51 -10.23 -1.63
C LEU A 16 2.99 -9.26 -2.70
N ASP A 17 1.78 -9.52 -3.21
CA ASP A 17 1.20 -8.75 -4.31
C ASP A 17 1.03 -7.28 -3.95
N THR A 18 0.43 -6.99 -2.79
CA THR A 18 0.20 -5.62 -2.32
C THR A 18 1.52 -4.91 -1.98
N SER A 19 2.58 -5.64 -1.63
CA SER A 19 3.93 -5.09 -1.41
C SER A 19 4.61 -4.70 -2.72
N ILE A 20 4.47 -5.52 -3.76
CA ILE A 20 5.00 -5.20 -5.10
C ILE A 20 4.24 -4.00 -5.68
N ILE A 21 2.91 -3.97 -5.54
CA ILE A 21 2.06 -2.86 -6.00
C ILE A 21 2.43 -1.55 -5.31
N LEU A 22 2.71 -1.58 -3.99
CA LEU A 22 3.16 -0.39 -3.25
C LEU A 22 4.42 0.22 -3.88
N LYS A 23 5.43 -0.58 -4.19
CA LYS A 23 6.64 -0.09 -4.85
C LYS A 23 6.40 0.35 -6.29
N TRP A 24 5.63 -0.43 -7.04
CA TRP A 24 5.31 -0.07 -8.42
C TRP A 24 4.57 1.28 -8.53
N LEU A 25 3.63 1.58 -7.62
CA LEU A 25 2.93 2.87 -7.59
C LEU A 25 3.87 4.04 -7.26
N GLN A 26 4.85 3.82 -6.39
CA GLN A 26 5.87 4.82 -6.07
C GLN A 26 6.77 5.09 -7.28
N ASP A 27 7.20 4.06 -8.00
CA ASP A 27 8.15 4.19 -9.11
C ASP A 27 7.48 4.69 -10.40
N GLU A 28 6.33 4.14 -10.77
CA GLU A 28 5.65 4.44 -12.04
C GLU A 28 4.97 5.81 -12.02
N TYR A 29 4.39 6.19 -10.88
CA TYR A 29 3.65 7.44 -10.75
C TYR A 29 4.42 8.52 -9.98
N ASN A 30 5.58 8.20 -9.40
CA ASN A 30 6.36 9.11 -8.56
C ASN A 30 5.47 9.85 -7.53
N CYS A 31 4.56 9.10 -6.90
CA CYS A 31 3.47 9.64 -6.10
C CYS A 31 3.56 9.19 -4.63
N GLU A 32 2.95 9.97 -3.75
CA GLU A 32 2.81 9.56 -2.35
C GLU A 32 1.78 8.43 -2.24
N VAL A 33 2.16 7.30 -1.65
CA VAL A 33 1.24 6.18 -1.43
C VAL A 33 0.98 6.02 0.06
N VAL A 34 -0.28 6.13 0.46
CA VAL A 34 -0.75 5.86 1.82
C VAL A 34 -1.36 4.48 1.87
N THR A 35 -0.86 3.61 2.75
CA THR A 35 -1.43 2.27 2.92
C THR A 35 -2.58 2.28 3.93
N PHE A 36 -3.61 1.50 3.63
CA PHE A 36 -4.72 1.25 4.53
C PHE A 36 -4.88 -0.26 4.73
N THR A 37 -4.79 -0.71 5.98
CA THR A 37 -5.03 -2.09 6.39
C THR A 37 -6.20 -2.09 7.36
N ALA A 38 -7.26 -2.83 7.03
CA ALA A 38 -8.41 -3.01 7.90
C ALA A 38 -8.29 -4.33 8.66
N ASP A 39 -8.56 -4.30 9.98
CA ASP A 39 -8.80 -5.52 10.75
C ASP A 39 -10.25 -5.97 10.54
N LEU A 40 -10.42 -7.14 9.94
CA LEU A 40 -11.71 -7.78 9.69
C LEU A 40 -11.83 -9.11 10.47
N GLY A 41 -11.01 -9.29 11.52
CA GLY A 41 -10.91 -10.54 12.29
C GLY A 41 -9.66 -11.36 11.94
N GLN A 42 -8.66 -10.75 11.31
CA GLN A 42 -7.38 -11.41 11.02
C GLN A 42 -6.45 -11.50 12.24
N GLY A 43 -6.72 -10.73 13.31
CA GLY A 43 -5.94 -10.79 14.55
C GLY A 43 -4.54 -10.18 14.39
N GLU A 44 -3.50 -10.92 14.79
CA GLU A 44 -2.12 -10.42 14.92
C GLU A 44 -1.45 -10.04 13.59
N GLU A 45 -2.08 -10.28 12.43
CA GLU A 45 -1.49 -10.03 11.10
C GLU A 45 -1.45 -8.54 10.69
N VAL A 46 -2.19 -7.66 11.37
CA VAL A 46 -2.29 -6.23 11.02
C VAL A 46 -1.00 -5.47 11.31
N GLU A 47 -0.35 -5.76 12.44
CA GLU A 47 0.87 -5.06 12.87
C GLU A 47 2.10 -5.43 11.99
N PRO A 48 2.31 -6.70 11.62
CA PRO A 48 3.29 -7.09 10.61
C PRO A 48 3.06 -6.42 9.25
N ALA A 49 1.81 -6.28 8.80
CA ALA A 49 1.49 -5.56 7.57
C ALA A 49 1.92 -4.09 7.69
N ARG A 50 1.62 -3.43 8.81
CA ARG A 50 2.06 -2.05 9.05
C ARG A 50 3.59 -1.90 8.98
N GLN A 51 4.34 -2.81 9.61
CA GLN A 51 5.80 -2.76 9.59
C GLN A 51 6.39 -2.94 8.19
N LYS A 52 5.78 -3.80 7.37
CA LYS A 52 6.23 -4.07 6.00
C LYS A 52 5.94 -2.92 5.02
N ALA A 53 5.00 -2.04 5.37
CA ALA A 53 4.65 -0.87 4.57
C ALA A 53 5.57 0.35 4.81
N LEU A 54 6.40 0.34 5.87
CA LEU A 54 7.37 1.39 6.21
C LEU A 54 8.67 1.22 5.42
#